data_AF-A0A6B3FN99-F1
#
_entry.id   AF-A0A6B3FN99-F1
#
_cell.length_a   1.000
_cell.length_b   1.000
_cell.length_c   1.000
_cell.angle_alpha   90.00
_cell.angle_beta   90.00
_cell.angle_gamma   90.00
#
_symmetry.space_group_name_H-M   'P 1'
#
loop_
_entity.id
_entity.type
_entity.pdbx_description
1 polymer ?
#
loop_
_entity_poly.entity_id
_entity_poly.type
_entity_poly.pdbx_seq_one_letter_code
_entity_poly.pdbx_strand_id
1 'polypeptide(L)'
;CVAQWGHDFRPDYLSLSLLGERWPDVPRIALTATATRATHKEITERLGMQGAKHFEASFDRPNIQYRIVAKDNPNRQLLRFLTEEHPGDAGIVYCLS
;
A
#
# COMPACT_ATOMS: atom_id res chain seq x y z
N CYS A 1 1.82 -4.82 8.91
CA CYS A 1 2.43 -5.18 10.20
C CYS A 1 1.55 -6.06 11.09
N VAL A 2 0.31 -5.64 11.41
CA VAL A 2 -0.55 -6.44 12.31
C VAL A 2 -1.23 -7.61 11.59
N ALA A 3 -1.52 -7.49 10.29
CA ALA A 3 -2.16 -8.53 9.49
C ALA A 3 -1.17 -9.59 8.99
N GLN A 4 -1.51 -10.87 9.15
CA GLN A 4 -0.67 -12.04 8.80
C GLN A 4 -0.51 -12.22 7.29
N TRP A 5 -1.48 -11.76 6.50
CA TRP A 5 -1.39 -11.70 5.04
C TRP A 5 -0.82 -10.38 4.53
N GLY A 6 -0.40 -9.49 5.44
CA GLY A 6 0.32 -8.27 5.09
C GLY A 6 1.77 -8.57 4.73
N HIS A 7 2.30 -7.83 3.75
CA HIS A 7 3.67 -7.97 3.26
C HIS A 7 4.74 -7.89 4.36
N ASP A 8 4.46 -7.13 5.44
CA ASP A 8 5.37 -6.89 6.56
C ASP A 8 4.81 -7.38 7.91
N PHE A 9 4.31 -8.61 8.03
CA PHE A 9 3.80 -9.11 9.30
C PHE A 9 4.86 -9.08 10.43
N ARG A 10 4.49 -8.56 11.61
CA ARG A 10 5.35 -8.50 12.81
C ARG A 10 4.54 -9.01 14.02
N PRO A 11 4.93 -10.14 14.64
CA PRO A 11 4.22 -10.67 15.80
C PRO A 11 4.06 -9.66 16.95
N ASP A 12 5.08 -8.83 17.20
CA ASP A 12 5.06 -7.82 18.27
C ASP A 12 3.90 -6.82 18.12
N TYR A 13 3.43 -6.57 16.90
CA TYR A 13 2.33 -5.65 16.63
C TYR A 13 0.98 -6.17 17.12
N LEU A 14 0.85 -7.47 17.43
CA LEU A 14 -0.34 -8.02 18.07
C LEU A 14 -0.55 -7.46 19.48
N SER A 15 0.54 -7.09 20.17
CA SER A 15 0.47 -6.52 21.52
C SER A 15 -0.16 -5.11 21.56
N LEU A 16 -0.35 -4.46 20.40
CA LEU A 16 -0.97 -3.14 20.33
C LEU A 16 -2.46 -3.14 20.72
N SER A 17 -3.12 -4.32 20.76
CA SER A 17 -4.47 -4.46 21.32
C SER A 17 -4.54 -3.95 22.77
N LEU A 18 -3.48 -4.18 23.56
CA LEU A 18 -3.37 -3.79 24.96
C LEU A 18 -3.49 -2.28 25.18
N LEU A 19 -3.19 -1.47 24.16
CA LEU A 19 -3.35 -0.01 24.23
C LEU A 19 -4.82 0.38 24.45
N GLY A 20 -5.75 -0.31 23.78
CA GLY A 20 -7.19 -0.07 23.93
C GLY A 20 -7.74 -0.53 25.27
N GLU A 21 -7.15 -1.59 25.84
CA GLU A 21 -7.53 -2.11 27.15
C GLU A 21 -7.02 -1.20 28.28
N ARG A 22 -5.77 -0.70 28.17
CA ARG A 22 -5.13 0.10 29.21
C ARG A 22 -5.56 1.56 29.22
N TRP A 23 -5.94 2.11 28.07
CA TRP A 23 -6.37 3.50 27.91
C TRP A 23 -7.64 3.59 27.05
N PRO A 24 -8.79 3.12 27.57
CA PRO A 24 -10.04 3.05 26.81
C PRO A 24 -10.57 4.44 26.38
N ASP A 25 -10.29 5.48 27.17
CA ASP A 25 -10.77 6.84 26.92
C ASP A 25 -9.88 7.63 25.93
N VAL A 26 -8.73 7.09 25.54
CA VAL A 26 -7.82 7.74 24.60
C VAL A 26 -8.18 7.37 23.16
N PRO A 27 -8.46 8.34 22.27
CA PRO A 27 -8.76 8.06 20.88
C PRO A 27 -7.59 7.39 20.15
N ARG A 28 -7.90 6.39 19.32
CA ARG A 28 -6.91 5.62 18.54
C ARG A 28 -7.19 5.72 17.05
N ILE A 29 -6.13 5.74 16.25
CA ILE A 29 -6.19 5.69 14.78
C ILE A 29 -5.18 4.66 14.26
N ALA A 30 -5.61 3.88 13.27
CA ALA A 30 -4.76 2.94 12.53
C ALA A 30 -4.73 3.37 11.06
N LEU A 31 -3.53 3.53 10.49
CA LEU A 31 -3.31 4.04 9.14
C LEU A 31 -2.52 3.02 8.31
N THR A 32 -2.93 2.80 7.07
CA THR A 32 -2.23 1.96 6.11
C THR A 32 -2.49 2.46 4.69
N ALA A 33 -1.49 2.34 3.81
CA ALA A 33 -1.66 2.63 2.40
C ALA A 33 -2.14 1.41 1.60
N THR A 34 -1.85 0.20 2.09
CA THR A 34 -2.17 -1.06 1.41
C THR A 34 -3.04 -1.91 2.32
N ALA A 35 -4.33 -1.95 2.05
CA ALA A 35 -5.26 -2.86 2.72
C ALA A 35 -6.35 -3.30 1.76
N THR A 36 -6.48 -4.62 1.60
CA THR A 36 -7.70 -5.19 1.03
C THR A 36 -8.80 -5.14 2.10
N ARG A 37 -10.06 -5.38 1.69
CA ARG A 37 -11.18 -5.53 2.64
C ARG A 37 -10.91 -6.61 3.71
N ALA A 38 -10.23 -7.70 3.34
CA ALA A 38 -9.85 -8.76 4.27
C ALA A 38 -8.77 -8.28 5.26
N THR A 39 -7.75 -7.57 4.76
CA THR A 39 -6.70 -6.97 5.60
C THR A 39 -7.28 -5.95 6.58
N HIS A 40 -8.22 -5.11 6.15
CA HIS A 40 -8.91 -4.16 7.03
C HIS A 40 -9.64 -4.88 8.17
N LYS A 41 -10.42 -5.94 7.87
CA LYS A 41 -11.12 -6.72 8.87
C LYS A 41 -10.14 -7.30 9.91
N GLU A 42 -9.04 -7.89 9.44
CA GLU A 42 -8.02 -8.47 10.30
C GLU A 42 -7.34 -7.42 11.21
N ILE A 43 -7.03 -6.23 10.69
CA ILE A 43 -6.47 -5.12 11.49
C ILE A 43 -7.45 -4.72 12.59
N THR A 44 -8.73 -4.53 12.23
CA THR A 44 -9.78 -4.09 13.15
C THR A 44 -10.03 -5.10 14.25
N GLU A 45 -10.02 -6.40 13.93
CA GLU A 45 -10.13 -7.47 14.93
C GLU A 45 -8.92 -7.51 15.87
N ARG A 46 -7.70 -7.51 15.32
CA ARG A 46 -6.47 -7.63 16.10
C ARG A 46 -6.20 -6.42 17.00
N LEU A 47 -6.63 -5.22 16.61
CA LEU A 47 -6.45 -4.00 17.41
C LEU A 47 -7.62 -3.71 18.36
N GLY A 48 -8.68 -4.53 18.37
CA GLY A 48 -9.87 -4.28 19.17
C GLY A 48 -10.54 -2.96 18.80
N MET A 49 -10.80 -2.77 17.50
CA MET A 49 -11.36 -1.53 16.92
C MET A 49 -12.67 -1.77 16.17
N GLN A 50 -13.45 -2.79 16.52
CA GLN A 50 -14.65 -3.21 15.78
C GLN A 50 -15.73 -2.11 15.64
N GLY A 51 -15.78 -1.18 16.61
CA GLY A 51 -16.68 -0.02 16.57
C GLY A 51 -16.08 1.25 15.93
N ALA A 52 -14.84 1.19 15.44
CA ALA A 52 -14.18 2.36 14.85
C ALA A 52 -14.77 2.70 13.47
N LYS A 53 -14.78 3.99 13.14
CA LYS A 53 -15.14 4.44 11.79
C LYS A 53 -14.06 4.00 10.80
N HIS A 54 -14.50 3.48 9.65
CA HIS A 54 -13.63 3.11 8.54
C HIS A 54 -13.64 4.20 7.47
N PHE A 55 -12.45 4.62 7.05
CA PHE A 55 -12.26 5.61 5.99
C PHE A 55 -11.34 5.02 4.92
N GLU A 56 -11.77 5.12 3.67
CA GLU A 56 -11.02 4.67 2.50
C GLU A 56 -10.92 5.84 1.53
N ALA A 57 -9.68 6.24 1.21
CA ALA A 57 -9.41 7.23 0.18
C ALA A 57 -9.28 6.53 -1.17
N SER A 58 -9.64 7.23 -2.25
CA SER A 58 -9.46 6.70 -3.61
C SER A 58 -7.99 6.40 -3.89
N PHE A 59 -7.75 5.27 -4.55
CA PHE A 59 -6.45 4.90 -5.09
C PHE A 59 -6.16 5.57 -6.46
N ASP A 60 -7.18 6.22 -7.05
CA ASP A 60 -7.09 6.78 -8.38
C ASP A 60 -6.11 7.95 -8.45
N ARG A 61 -5.36 7.99 -9.55
CA ARG A 61 -4.40 9.03 -9.90
C ARG A 61 -4.66 9.40 -11.36
N PRO A 62 -5.64 10.28 -11.64
CA PRO A 62 -6.06 10.57 -13.01
C PRO A 62 -4.97 11.22 -13.86
N ASN A 63 -3.92 11.72 -13.22
CA ASN A 63 -2.73 12.29 -13.85
C ASN A 63 -1.66 11.23 -14.24
N ILE A 64 -1.88 9.95 -13.93
CA ILE A 64 -0.95 8.84 -14.25
C ILE A 64 -1.57 7.98 -15.34
N GLN A 65 -0.88 7.86 -16.47
CA GLN A 65 -1.30 7.00 -17.58
C GLN A 65 -0.71 5.60 -17.41
N TYR A 66 -1.56 4.57 -17.44
CA TYR A 66 -1.14 3.17 -17.47
C TYR A 66 -1.03 2.69 -18.92
N ARG A 67 0.15 2.19 -19.31
CA ARG A 67 0.37 1.52 -20.59
C ARG A 67 1.03 0.16 -20.37
N ILE A 68 0.50 -0.87 -21.03
CA ILE A 68 1.06 -2.22 -21.00
C ILE A 68 1.46 -2.57 -22.43
N VAL A 69 2.73 -2.86 -22.63
CA VAL A 69 3.30 -3.20 -23.94
C VAL A 69 3.98 -4.57 -23.84
N ALA A 70 3.72 -5.43 -24.82
CA ALA A 70 4.39 -6.72 -24.91
C ALA A 70 5.91 -6.52 -25.09
N LYS A 71 6.71 -7.31 -24.37
CA LYS A 71 8.17 -7.21 -24.42
C LYS A 71 8.67 -7.76 -25.76
N ASP A 72 9.35 -6.90 -26.51
CA ASP A 72 10.09 -7.25 -27.72
C ASP A 72 11.34 -6.36 -27.80
N ASN A 73 12.50 -6.93 -27.49
CA ASN A 73 13.74 -6.17 -27.27
C ASN A 73 13.52 -4.98 -26.28
N PRO A 74 13.31 -5.27 -24.98
CA PRO A 74 12.85 -4.29 -24.00
C PRO A 74 13.79 -3.09 -23.85
N ASN A 75 15.10 -3.26 -24.03
CA ASN A 75 16.07 -2.16 -23.98
C ASN A 75 15.82 -1.15 -25.12
N ARG A 76 15.55 -1.64 -26.33
CA ARG A 76 15.24 -0.77 -27.48
C ARG A 76 13.87 -0.10 -27.31
N GLN A 77 12.87 -0.83 -26.80
CA GLN A 77 11.55 -0.25 -26.51
C GLN A 77 11.64 0.84 -25.44
N LEU A 78 12.38 0.59 -24.35
CA LEU A 78 12.59 1.56 -23.28
C LEU A 78 13.35 2.79 -23.77
N LEU A 79 14.46 2.60 -24.50
CA LEU A 79 15.22 3.73 -25.03
C LEU A 79 14.36 4.61 -25.91
N ARG A 80 13.57 4.01 -26.81
CA ARG A 80 12.64 4.75 -27.68
C ARG A 80 11.62 5.55 -26.86
N PHE A 81 10.99 4.92 -25.87
CA PHE A 81 10.02 5.59 -24.97
C PHE A 81 10.65 6.80 -24.26
N LEU A 82 11.85 6.64 -23.71
CA LEU A 82 12.56 7.73 -23.03
C LEU A 82 12.91 8.88 -23.99
N THR A 83 13.38 8.57 -25.20
CA THR A 83 13.81 9.61 -26.15
C THR A 83 12.66 10.31 -26.85
N GLU A 84 11.58 9.61 -27.16
CA GLU A 84 10.46 10.16 -27.94
C GLU A 84 9.42 10.84 -27.05
N GLU A 85 9.16 10.31 -25.85
CA GLU A 85 8.05 10.78 -25.00
C GLU A 85 8.53 11.56 -23.76
N HIS A 86 9.76 11.33 -23.28
CA HIS A 86 10.25 11.87 -22.01
C HIS A 86 11.69 12.45 -22.08
N PRO A 87 12.05 13.24 -23.11
CA PRO A 87 13.40 13.78 -23.25
C PRO A 87 13.73 14.79 -22.13
N GLY A 88 14.69 14.42 -21.27
CA GLY A 88 15.15 15.27 -20.16
C GLY A 88 14.34 15.16 -18.87
N ASP A 89 13.31 14.30 -18.84
CA ASP A 89 12.49 14.07 -17.66
C ASP A 89 13.18 13.14 -16.66
N ALA A 90 12.77 13.24 -15.38
CA ALA A 90 13.13 12.28 -14.35
C ALA A 90 12.18 11.06 -14.38
N GLY A 91 12.72 9.86 -14.20
CA GLY A 91 11.94 8.62 -14.21
C GLY A 91 12.55 7.52 -13.35
N ILE A 92 11.75 6.48 -13.08
CA ILE A 92 12.15 5.29 -12.31
C ILE A 92 11.98 4.06 -13.21
N VAL A 93 13.02 3.22 -13.30
CA VAL A 93 12.97 1.94 -14.02
C VAL A 93 13.16 0.81 -13.01
N TYR A 94 12.12 -0.01 -12.83
CA TYR A 94 12.18 -1.20 -11.99
C TYR A 94 12.56 -2.44 -12.80
N CYS A 95 13.55 -3.20 -12.32
CA CYS A 95 14.00 -4.46 -12.92
C CYS A 95 13.94 -5.59 -11.87
N LEU A 96 13.46 -6.77 -12.26
CA LEU A 96 13.76 -8.01 -11.53
C LEU A 96 15.07 -8.57 -12.12
N SER A 97 16.03 -8.90 -11.27
CA SER A 97 17.28 -9.56 -11.64
C SER A 97 17.04 -10.97 -12.18
#